data_AF-C9SXZ2-F1
#
_entry.id   AF-C9SXZ2-F1
#
_cell.length_a   1.000
_cell.length_b   1.000
_cell.length_c   1.000
_cell.angle_alpha   90.00
_cell.angle_beta   90.00
_cell.angle_gamma   90.00
#
_symmetry.space_group_name_H-M   'P 1'
#
loop_
_entity.id
_entity.type
_entity.pdbx_description
1 polymer ?
#
loop_
_entity_poly.entity_id
_entity_poly.type
_entity_poly.pdbx_seq_one_letter_code
_entity_poly.pdbx_strand_id
1 'polypeptide(L)'
;MSSTSPSVAATVTALLALTTPFVAPPGCPRFTTTSIHDTSSIDGVAAVLVADDPSCYPDGWADVVPESRMRFSPGVCPSSWVYYGMGRAGAPAGFTAACCDSGYTLINFEHNELVAPYINDGCGRWTSRLNADAGLDNATITGSTLLVHRAWAITWQASDIPTLTPQPPSLTNDMWVPTWTPGEVIPDGEHDRSPNGDNVNHFLPASLYMLICIGIPLISVFCICSCVVCCVRSSKKKKTARRAAALQATAGGGNVQSEHK
;
A
#
# COMPACT_ATOMS: atom_id res chain seq x y z
N MET A 1 -41.78 -36.07 -9.57
CA MET A 1 -40.33 -35.84 -9.67
C MET A 1 -40.03 -34.58 -8.89
N SER A 2 -39.65 -34.71 -7.62
CA SER A 2 -39.34 -33.57 -6.75
C SER A 2 -37.84 -33.29 -6.83
N SER A 3 -37.47 -32.19 -7.50
CA SER A 3 -36.09 -31.71 -7.53
C SER A 3 -35.71 -31.19 -6.15
N THR A 4 -34.79 -31.89 -5.50
CA THR A 4 -34.13 -31.41 -4.29
C THR A 4 -32.93 -30.60 -4.72
N SER A 5 -32.97 -29.27 -4.56
CA SER A 5 -31.79 -28.43 -4.72
C SER A 5 -30.78 -28.76 -3.61
N PRO A 6 -29.49 -28.97 -3.90
CA PRO A 6 -28.48 -29.03 -2.86
C PRO A 6 -28.32 -27.64 -2.25
N SER A 7 -28.76 -27.49 -1.00
CA SER A 7 -28.37 -26.36 -0.16
C SER A 7 -26.87 -26.47 0.05
N VAL A 8 -26.09 -25.62 -0.63
CA VAL A 8 -24.68 -25.42 -0.33
C VAL A 8 -24.61 -24.87 1.09
N ALA A 9 -24.28 -25.73 2.06
CA ALA A 9 -23.92 -25.28 3.38
C ALA A 9 -22.67 -24.40 3.22
N ALA A 10 -22.82 -23.10 3.48
CA ALA A 10 -21.67 -22.23 3.66
C ALA A 10 -20.89 -22.78 4.85
N THR A 11 -19.70 -23.33 4.60
CA THR A 11 -18.77 -23.67 5.66
C THR A 11 -18.36 -22.35 6.31
N VAL A 12 -19.03 -21.99 7.40
CA VAL A 12 -18.55 -20.90 8.26
C VAL A 12 -17.25 -21.42 8.85
N THR A 13 -16.13 -21.03 8.25
CA THR A 13 -14.83 -21.23 8.85
C THR A 13 -14.80 -20.40 10.13
N ALA A 14 -15.09 -21.04 11.27
CA ALA A 14 -15.02 -20.39 12.55
C ALA A 14 -13.56 -19.97 12.79
N LEU A 15 -13.34 -18.69 13.07
CA LEU A 15 -12.04 -18.18 13.49
C LEU A 15 -11.78 -18.61 14.94
N LEU A 16 -10.51 -18.79 15.31
CA LEU A 16 -10.16 -19.08 16.70
C LEU A 16 -10.48 -17.86 17.57
N ALA A 17 -11.22 -18.05 18.65
CA ALA A 17 -11.47 -16.99 19.61
C ALA A 17 -10.27 -16.86 20.55
N LEU A 18 -9.81 -15.63 20.78
CA LEU A 18 -8.72 -15.31 21.70
C LEU A 18 -9.15 -14.14 22.58
N THR A 19 -9.82 -14.44 23.69
CA THR A 19 -10.40 -13.42 24.58
C THR A 19 -9.44 -12.91 25.65
N THR A 20 -8.30 -13.59 25.83
CA THR A 20 -7.21 -13.21 26.74
C THR A 20 -5.88 -13.22 25.99
N PRO A 21 -4.88 -12.42 26.40
CA PRO A 21 -3.65 -12.29 25.65
C PRO A 21 -2.88 -13.62 25.69
N PHE A 22 -2.51 -14.12 24.52
CA PHE A 22 -1.57 -15.23 24.43
C PHE A 22 -0.21 -14.79 24.98
N VAL A 23 0.43 -15.66 25.78
CA VAL A 23 1.80 -15.47 26.25
C VAL A 23 2.67 -16.49 25.54
N ALA A 24 3.51 -16.02 24.63
CA ALA A 24 4.41 -16.91 23.91
C ALA A 24 5.38 -17.60 24.87
N PRO A 25 5.73 -18.89 24.64
CA PRO A 25 6.74 -19.57 25.42
C PRO A 25 8.11 -18.87 25.35
N PRO A 26 9.00 -19.08 26.34
CA PRO A 26 10.36 -18.56 26.30
C PRO A 26 11.10 -19.00 25.03
N GLY A 27 11.76 -18.05 24.36
CA GLY A 27 12.51 -18.30 23.12
C GLY A 27 11.72 -18.06 21.83
N CYS A 28 10.50 -17.54 21.92
CA CYS A 28 9.72 -17.06 20.78
C CYS A 28 9.84 -15.54 20.58
N PRO A 29 9.69 -15.03 19.33
CA PRO A 29 9.61 -15.80 18.08
C PRO A 29 10.98 -16.38 17.68
N ARG A 30 10.96 -17.54 16.99
CA ARG A 30 12.17 -18.13 16.40
C ARG A 30 12.23 -17.85 14.91
N PHE A 31 13.40 -17.37 14.48
CA PHE A 31 13.62 -16.94 13.11
C PHE A 31 14.41 -17.98 12.33
N THR A 32 13.98 -18.23 11.10
CA THR A 32 14.73 -19.04 10.15
C THR A 32 15.26 -18.13 9.04
N THR A 33 16.49 -18.38 8.61
CA THR A 33 17.09 -17.64 7.51
C THR A 33 16.41 -17.99 6.20
N THR A 34 15.70 -17.02 5.63
CA THR A 34 15.19 -17.07 4.26
C THR A 34 16.05 -16.14 3.42
N SER A 35 16.89 -16.68 2.54
CA SER A 35 17.78 -15.84 1.75
C SER A 35 16.99 -14.95 0.78
N ILE A 36 17.02 -13.63 1.00
CA ILE A 36 16.66 -12.64 0.00
C ILE A 36 17.90 -11.84 -0.32
N HIS A 37 18.23 -11.77 -1.60
CA HIS A 37 19.16 -10.81 -2.16
C HIS A 37 18.42 -10.13 -3.30
N ASP A 38 18.11 -8.83 -3.18
CA ASP A 38 18.53 -7.93 -4.25
C ASP A 38 18.59 -6.44 -3.91
N THR A 39 19.45 -5.82 -4.71
CA THR A 39 19.99 -4.49 -4.86
C THR A 39 19.00 -3.52 -5.50
N SER A 40 18.55 -2.48 -4.78
CA SER A 40 18.01 -1.28 -5.44
C SER A 40 18.07 0.03 -4.64
N SER A 41 18.51 0.03 -3.37
CA SER A 41 18.69 1.28 -2.62
C SER A 41 19.97 1.30 -1.79
N ILE A 42 21.03 1.87 -2.38
CA ILE A 42 22.19 2.62 -1.84
C ILE A 42 22.98 2.10 -0.61
N ASP A 43 22.45 1.27 0.31
CA ASP A 43 23.11 0.93 1.58
C ASP A 43 23.03 -0.56 1.97
N GLY A 44 23.57 -1.43 1.12
CA GLY A 44 24.06 -2.75 1.53
C GLY A 44 23.05 -3.91 1.53
N VAL A 45 23.59 -5.13 1.65
CA VAL A 45 22.86 -6.40 1.60
C VAL A 45 21.94 -6.53 2.82
N ALA A 46 20.64 -6.73 2.57
CA ALA A 46 19.65 -7.00 3.61
C ALA A 46 19.27 -8.49 3.67
N ALA A 47 19.69 -9.21 4.70
CA ALA A 47 19.16 -10.55 4.98
C ALA A 47 17.75 -10.41 5.58
N VAL A 48 16.83 -11.31 5.21
CA VAL A 48 15.48 -11.36 5.80
C VAL A 48 15.34 -12.65 6.59
N LEU A 49 14.99 -12.54 7.86
CA LEU A 49 14.73 -13.69 8.71
C LEU A 49 13.24 -13.74 9.04
N VAL A 50 12.62 -14.88 8.79
CA VAL A 50 11.19 -15.06 8.96
C VAL A 50 10.91 -15.97 10.14
N ALA A 51 10.03 -15.53 11.05
CA ALA A 51 9.56 -16.35 12.13
C ALA A 51 8.48 -17.33 11.67
N ASP A 52 8.76 -18.63 11.81
CA ASP A 52 7.89 -19.72 11.33
C ASP A 52 7.99 -20.97 12.22
N ASP A 53 8.04 -20.79 13.54
CA ASP A 53 8.01 -21.90 14.49
C ASP A 53 6.57 -22.12 15.03
N PRO A 54 5.90 -23.22 14.65
CA PRO A 54 4.60 -23.62 15.16
C PRO A 54 4.44 -23.62 16.68
N SER A 55 5.53 -23.85 17.42
CA SER A 55 5.50 -23.88 18.89
C SER A 55 5.32 -22.50 19.53
N CYS A 56 5.42 -21.43 18.74
CA CYS A 56 5.20 -20.05 19.18
C CYS A 56 3.76 -19.56 19.01
N TYR A 57 2.83 -20.43 18.65
CA TYR A 57 1.43 -20.09 18.38
C TYR A 57 0.48 -20.72 19.40
N PRO A 58 -0.73 -20.15 19.61
CA PRO A 58 -1.69 -20.67 20.57
C PRO A 58 -2.25 -22.01 20.12
N ASP A 59 -2.64 -22.86 21.08
CA ASP A 59 -3.32 -24.12 20.78
C ASP A 59 -4.54 -23.91 19.87
N GLY A 60 -4.74 -24.83 18.92
CA GLY A 60 -5.84 -24.74 17.95
C GLY A 60 -5.60 -23.80 16.76
N TRP A 61 -4.47 -23.08 16.71
CA TRP A 61 -4.14 -22.22 15.56
C TRP A 61 -4.08 -22.99 14.23
N ALA A 62 -3.70 -24.27 14.27
CA ALA A 62 -3.55 -25.12 13.10
C ALA A 62 -4.84 -25.83 12.68
N ASP A 63 -5.85 -25.86 13.57
CA ASP A 63 -7.13 -26.57 13.37
C ASP A 63 -8.08 -25.79 12.46
N VAL A 64 -7.81 -24.51 12.22
CA VAL A 64 -8.51 -23.67 11.24
C VAL A 64 -7.88 -23.79 9.85
N VAL A 65 -8.66 -23.46 8.81
CA VAL A 65 -8.14 -23.46 7.43
C VAL A 65 -6.93 -22.52 7.30
N PRO A 66 -5.94 -22.83 6.43
CA PRO A 66 -4.71 -22.07 6.31
C PRO A 66 -4.88 -20.55 6.14
N GLU A 67 -5.93 -20.13 5.44
CA GLU A 67 -6.26 -18.73 5.17
C GLU A 67 -6.75 -17.98 6.42
N SER A 68 -7.25 -18.71 7.42
CA SER A 68 -7.73 -18.19 8.71
C SER A 68 -6.69 -18.29 9.82
N ARG A 69 -5.51 -18.84 9.54
CA ARG A 69 -4.41 -18.87 10.51
C ARG A 69 -3.95 -17.44 10.80
N MET A 70 -3.71 -17.15 12.08
CA MET A 70 -3.45 -15.80 12.60
C MET A 70 -4.61 -14.81 12.44
N ARG A 71 -5.83 -15.31 12.24
CA ARG A 71 -7.06 -14.52 12.29
C ARG A 71 -7.90 -14.95 13.48
N PHE A 72 -8.26 -14.01 14.35
CA PHE A 72 -8.97 -14.30 15.58
C PHE A 72 -10.25 -13.46 15.69
N SER A 73 -11.33 -14.10 16.14
CA SER A 73 -12.63 -13.44 16.33
C SER A 73 -13.51 -14.19 17.35
N PRO A 74 -13.94 -13.55 18.45
CA PRO A 74 -13.38 -12.30 18.96
C PRO A 74 -11.91 -12.47 19.35
N GLY A 75 -11.10 -11.41 19.24
CA GLY A 75 -9.64 -11.51 19.44
C GLY A 75 -9.05 -10.31 20.17
N VAL A 76 -8.03 -10.58 21.00
CA VAL A 76 -7.06 -9.60 21.53
C VAL A 76 -5.65 -9.96 21.07
N CYS A 77 -4.76 -8.97 21.01
CA CYS A 77 -3.35 -9.23 20.71
C CYS A 77 -2.65 -10.01 21.84
N PRO A 78 -1.54 -10.72 21.54
CA PRO A 78 -0.68 -11.31 22.56
C PRO A 78 -0.22 -10.31 23.61
N SER A 79 0.24 -10.83 24.75
CA SER A 79 0.78 -10.01 25.81
C SER A 79 1.94 -9.17 25.30
N SER A 80 1.99 -7.89 25.70
CA SER A 80 3.00 -6.89 25.29
C SER A 80 3.03 -6.50 23.80
N TRP A 81 2.08 -6.96 22.99
CA TRP A 81 2.00 -6.60 21.58
C TRP A 81 1.28 -5.26 21.37
N VAL A 82 1.65 -4.58 20.29
CA VAL A 82 1.09 -3.30 19.87
C VAL A 82 -0.01 -3.55 18.84
N TYR A 83 -1.13 -2.87 19.00
CA TYR A 83 -2.24 -2.88 18.06
C TYR A 83 -1.97 -1.82 17.00
N TYR A 84 -2.13 -2.16 15.73
CA TYR A 84 -1.95 -1.28 14.58
C TYR A 84 -3.24 -1.16 13.78
N GLY A 85 -3.52 0.05 13.30
CA GLY A 85 -4.62 0.35 12.38
C GLY A 85 -5.99 -0.03 12.94
N MET A 86 -6.20 0.25 14.23
CA MET A 86 -7.44 -0.03 14.93
C MET A 86 -8.59 0.79 14.35
N GLY A 87 -9.67 0.13 13.97
CA GLY A 87 -10.82 0.82 13.40
C GLY A 87 -11.94 -0.11 13.02
N ARG A 88 -12.98 0.46 12.39
CA ARG A 88 -14.13 -0.32 11.94
C ARG A 88 -13.76 -1.24 10.76
N ALA A 89 -14.04 -2.53 10.92
CA ALA A 89 -14.01 -3.50 9.83
C ALA A 89 -15.20 -3.25 8.89
N GLY A 90 -15.01 -3.55 7.60
CA GLY A 90 -16.13 -3.64 6.64
C GLY A 90 -17.18 -4.66 7.09
N ALA A 91 -18.36 -4.65 6.48
CA ALA A 91 -19.48 -5.52 6.89
C ALA A 91 -19.05 -7.01 7.04
N PRO A 92 -19.44 -7.71 8.13
CA PRO A 92 -20.34 -7.28 9.21
C PRO A 92 -19.69 -6.23 10.13
N ALA A 93 -20.50 -5.30 10.63
CA ALA A 93 -20.05 -4.19 11.48
C ALA A 93 -19.30 -4.75 12.68
N GLY A 94 -18.00 -4.50 12.79
CA GLY A 94 -17.13 -4.90 13.88
C GLY A 94 -15.86 -4.04 13.86
N PHE A 95 -14.94 -4.27 14.76
CA PHE A 95 -13.65 -3.59 14.82
C PHE A 95 -12.53 -4.56 14.46
N THR A 96 -11.43 -4.03 13.95
CA THR A 96 -10.25 -4.80 13.54
C THR A 96 -8.97 -4.12 14.01
N ALA A 97 -7.93 -4.93 14.22
CA ALA A 97 -6.56 -4.46 14.39
C ALA A 97 -5.57 -5.50 13.87
N ALA A 98 -4.36 -5.06 13.52
CA ALA A 98 -3.21 -5.93 13.33
C ALA A 98 -2.32 -5.89 14.57
N CYS A 99 -1.86 -7.04 15.04
CA CYS A 99 -0.99 -7.14 16.20
C CYS A 99 0.45 -7.40 15.77
N CYS A 100 1.37 -6.61 16.30
CA CYS A 100 2.81 -6.83 16.16
C CYS A 100 3.51 -6.92 17.51
N ASP A 101 4.57 -7.71 17.59
CA ASP A 101 5.39 -7.81 18.78
C ASP A 101 6.04 -6.46 19.11
N SER A 102 6.34 -6.23 20.38
CA SER A 102 6.93 -4.96 20.84
C SER A 102 8.25 -4.68 20.13
N GLY A 103 8.35 -3.49 19.52
CA GLY A 103 9.53 -3.08 18.74
C GLY A 103 9.50 -3.49 17.27
N TYR A 104 8.45 -4.17 16.82
CA TYR A 104 8.14 -4.39 15.40
C TYR A 104 7.07 -3.41 14.94
N THR A 105 7.15 -3.01 13.68
CA THR A 105 6.14 -2.18 13.02
C THR A 105 5.42 -2.98 11.96
N LEU A 106 4.13 -2.72 11.75
CA LEU A 106 3.42 -3.27 10.61
C LEU A 106 4.15 -2.88 9.30
N ILE A 107 4.45 -3.87 8.46
CA ILE A 107 5.18 -3.66 7.21
C ILE A 107 4.23 -2.97 6.22
N ASN A 108 4.55 -1.73 5.88
CA ASN A 108 3.81 -0.94 4.91
C ASN A 108 4.13 -1.37 3.47
N PHE A 109 3.31 -0.92 2.51
CA PHE A 109 3.43 -1.24 1.08
C PHE A 109 4.85 -1.10 0.51
N GLU A 110 5.62 -0.09 0.93
CA GLU A 110 6.98 0.17 0.43
C GLU A 110 7.98 -0.95 0.71
N HIS A 111 7.79 -1.69 1.81
CA HIS A 111 8.65 -2.81 2.20
C HIS A 111 7.99 -4.17 1.96
N ASN A 112 6.73 -4.17 1.51
CA ASN A 112 5.96 -5.38 1.27
C ASN A 112 6.56 -6.17 0.10
N GLU A 113 7.11 -5.52 -0.93
CA GLU A 113 7.72 -6.22 -2.08
C GLU A 113 8.87 -7.16 -1.65
N LEU A 114 9.60 -6.81 -0.59
CA LEU A 114 10.69 -7.63 -0.05
C LEU A 114 10.17 -8.87 0.68
N VAL A 115 8.96 -8.83 1.24
CA VAL A 115 8.48 -9.83 2.22
C VAL A 115 7.28 -10.62 1.71
N ALA A 116 6.55 -10.08 0.74
CA ALA A 116 5.35 -10.65 0.13
C ALA A 116 5.50 -12.12 -0.34
N PRO A 117 6.67 -12.58 -0.84
CA PRO A 117 6.82 -14.00 -1.20
C PRO A 117 6.77 -14.95 0.00
N TYR A 118 6.98 -14.47 1.23
CA TYR A 118 7.14 -15.27 2.44
C TYR A 118 6.00 -15.08 3.44
N ILE A 119 5.55 -13.84 3.64
CA ILE A 119 4.48 -13.50 4.58
C ILE A 119 3.52 -12.50 3.92
N ASN A 120 2.22 -12.84 4.00
CA ASN A 120 1.14 -11.87 3.78
C ASN A 120 0.88 -11.16 5.12
N ASP A 121 0.93 -9.82 5.11
CA ASP A 121 0.75 -8.96 6.29
C ASP A 121 1.73 -9.29 7.42
N GLY A 122 2.94 -8.72 7.32
CA GLY A 122 4.02 -8.95 8.27
C GLY A 122 4.25 -7.78 9.23
N CYS A 123 4.89 -8.09 10.34
CA CYS A 123 5.50 -7.14 11.26
C CYS A 123 7.01 -7.23 11.08
N GLY A 124 7.66 -6.08 10.90
CA GLY A 124 9.07 -5.98 10.52
C GLY A 124 9.88 -5.14 11.51
N ARG A 125 11.14 -5.53 11.70
CA ARG A 125 12.12 -4.77 12.46
C ARG A 125 13.52 -4.90 11.86
N TRP A 126 14.16 -3.77 11.59
CA TRP A 126 15.56 -3.74 11.17
C TRP A 126 16.51 -3.88 12.35
N THR A 127 17.55 -4.70 12.19
CA THR A 127 18.65 -4.85 13.15
C THR A 127 20.00 -4.93 12.43
N SER A 128 21.03 -4.31 12.98
CA SER A 128 22.41 -4.45 12.51
C SER A 128 23.22 -5.47 13.32
N ARG A 129 22.60 -6.09 14.34
CA ARG A 129 23.23 -7.07 15.22
C ARG A 129 22.33 -8.29 15.34
N LEU A 130 22.76 -9.40 14.76
CA LEU A 130 22.23 -10.71 15.10
C LEU A 130 23.14 -11.29 16.18
N ASN A 131 22.62 -11.43 17.40
CA ASN A 131 23.27 -12.27 18.39
C ASN A 131 23.05 -13.73 17.98
N ALA A 132 24.05 -14.58 18.18
CA ALA A 132 24.07 -15.99 17.77
C ALA A 132 22.92 -16.85 18.35
N ASP A 133 22.11 -16.31 19.25
CA ASP A 133 20.95 -16.96 19.88
C ASP A 133 19.78 -17.21 18.91
N ALA A 134 19.78 -16.59 17.73
CA ALA A 134 18.75 -16.78 16.71
C ALA A 134 18.89 -18.08 15.89
N GLY A 135 19.71 -19.04 16.33
CA GLY A 135 19.90 -20.31 15.62
C GLY A 135 20.53 -20.14 14.22
N LEU A 136 21.18 -19.01 13.96
CA LEU A 136 21.88 -18.79 12.70
C LEU A 136 23.18 -19.58 12.68
N ASP A 137 23.24 -20.58 11.79
CA ASP A 137 24.49 -21.18 11.34
C ASP A 137 25.38 -20.11 10.70
N ASN A 138 26.22 -19.46 11.51
CA ASN A 138 27.49 -18.78 11.20
C ASN A 138 27.59 -17.94 9.90
N ALA A 139 26.47 -17.52 9.32
CA ALA A 139 26.45 -16.68 8.13
C ALA A 139 26.83 -15.27 8.56
N THR A 140 28.03 -14.85 8.18
CA THR A 140 28.55 -13.51 8.39
C THR A 140 27.72 -12.51 7.57
N ILE A 141 26.57 -12.10 8.09
CA ILE A 141 25.75 -11.06 7.47
C ILE A 141 26.44 -9.72 7.76
N THR A 142 27.07 -9.14 6.73
CA THR A 142 27.83 -7.89 6.79
C THR A 142 26.97 -6.63 6.60
N GLY A 143 25.65 -6.72 6.81
CA GLY A 143 24.69 -5.64 6.59
C GLY A 143 23.49 -5.63 7.56
N SER A 144 22.52 -4.76 7.29
CA SER A 144 21.26 -4.70 8.05
C SER A 144 20.45 -5.98 7.82
N THR A 145 19.80 -6.51 8.84
CA THR A 145 18.90 -7.67 8.75
C THR A 145 17.49 -7.23 9.08
N LEU A 146 16.52 -7.63 8.26
CA LEU A 146 15.10 -7.46 8.55
C LEU A 146 14.56 -8.73 9.23
N LEU A 147 14.12 -8.59 10.47
CA LEU A 147 13.36 -9.62 11.19
C LEU A 147 11.89 -9.45 10.86
N VAL A 148 11.22 -10.52 10.46
CA VAL A 148 9.81 -10.52 10.09
C VAL A 148 9.06 -11.63 10.81
N HIS A 149 7.89 -11.31 11.36
CA HIS A 149 6.91 -12.31 11.75
C HIS A 149 5.53 -11.97 11.16
N ARG A 150 4.62 -12.94 11.10
CA ARG A 150 3.26 -12.69 10.61
C ARG A 150 2.49 -11.82 11.61
N ALA A 151 1.79 -10.80 11.13
CA ALA A 151 0.88 -10.00 11.95
C ALA A 151 -0.35 -10.83 12.31
N TRP A 152 -0.87 -10.67 13.52
CA TRP A 152 -2.16 -11.28 13.88
C TRP A 152 -3.28 -10.32 13.55
N ALA A 153 -4.25 -10.78 12.78
CA ALA A 153 -5.45 -10.00 12.50
C ALA A 153 -6.52 -10.38 13.52
N ILE A 154 -6.87 -9.44 14.37
CA ILE A 154 -7.94 -9.63 15.37
C ILE A 154 -9.16 -8.83 14.97
N THR A 155 -10.33 -9.36 15.28
CA THR A 155 -11.59 -8.65 15.15
C THR A 155 -12.43 -8.84 16.39
N TRP A 156 -13.26 -7.86 16.70
CA TRP A 156 -14.21 -7.94 17.82
C TRP A 156 -15.43 -7.07 17.55
N GLN A 157 -16.54 -7.45 18.17
CA GLN A 157 -17.76 -6.66 18.21
C GLN A 157 -17.78 -5.74 19.42
N ALA A 158 -18.60 -4.69 19.36
CA ALA A 158 -18.87 -3.85 20.54
C ALA A 158 -19.42 -4.69 21.71
N SER A 159 -20.22 -5.73 21.42
CA SER A 159 -20.75 -6.66 22.41
C SER A 159 -19.68 -7.57 23.04
N ASP A 160 -18.53 -7.74 22.40
CA ASP A 160 -17.47 -8.64 22.88
C ASP A 160 -16.58 -7.95 23.91
N ILE A 161 -16.48 -6.61 23.87
CA ILE A 161 -15.59 -5.79 24.72
C ILE A 161 -15.63 -6.20 26.21
N PRO A 162 -16.80 -6.42 26.85
CA PRO A 162 -16.83 -6.80 28.27
C PRO A 162 -16.19 -8.16 28.59
N THR A 163 -16.04 -9.02 27.58
CA THR A 163 -15.47 -10.37 27.70
C THR A 163 -14.00 -10.45 27.32
N LEU A 164 -13.45 -9.36 26.76
CA LEU A 164 -12.05 -9.29 26.33
C LEU A 164 -11.16 -8.76 27.44
N THR A 165 -9.96 -9.35 27.56
CA THR A 165 -8.92 -8.90 28.48
C THR A 165 -7.61 -8.75 27.73
N PRO A 166 -6.93 -7.59 27.79
CA PRO A 166 -7.43 -6.31 28.30
C PRO A 166 -8.64 -5.84 27.48
N GLN A 167 -9.50 -5.02 28.09
CA GLN A 167 -10.65 -4.46 27.38
C GLN A 167 -10.14 -3.45 26.33
N PRO A 168 -10.46 -3.65 25.03
CA PRO A 168 -10.17 -2.65 24.01
C PRO A 168 -10.94 -1.34 24.29
N PRO A 169 -10.43 -0.18 23.84
CA PRO A 169 -11.15 1.07 23.94
C PRO A 169 -12.45 1.00 23.11
N SER A 170 -13.45 1.76 23.54
CA SER A 170 -14.68 1.93 22.76
C SER A 170 -14.39 2.85 21.58
N LEU A 171 -14.43 2.29 20.37
CA LEU A 171 -14.22 3.03 19.13
C LEU A 171 -15.55 3.52 18.55
N THR A 172 -15.59 4.75 18.04
CA THR A 172 -16.73 5.24 17.26
C THR A 172 -16.66 4.72 15.82
N ASN A 173 -17.72 4.87 15.03
CA ASN A 173 -17.80 4.31 13.68
C ASN A 173 -16.78 4.90 12.69
N ASP A 174 -16.33 6.13 12.93
CA ASP A 174 -15.45 6.90 12.06
C ASP A 174 -14.03 7.07 12.64
N MET A 175 -13.76 6.44 13.78
CA MET A 175 -12.48 6.51 14.47
C MET A 175 -11.46 5.56 13.83
N TRP A 176 -10.24 6.06 13.58
CA TRP A 176 -9.11 5.25 13.15
C TRP A 176 -7.89 5.56 14.00
N VAL A 177 -7.46 4.56 14.77
CA VAL A 177 -6.36 4.65 15.74
C VAL A 177 -5.12 3.99 15.11
N PRO A 178 -4.07 4.76 14.79
CA PRO A 178 -2.90 4.22 14.10
C PRO A 178 -2.19 3.13 14.91
N THR A 179 -2.04 3.38 16.21
CA THR A 179 -1.38 2.50 17.16
C THR A 179 -2.05 2.58 18.52
N TRP A 180 -2.12 1.47 19.24
CA TRP A 180 -2.61 1.44 20.62
C TRP A 180 -1.93 0.33 21.41
N THR A 181 -1.70 0.57 22.70
CA THR A 181 -1.19 -0.42 23.64
C THR A 181 -2.14 -0.63 24.82
N PRO A 182 -2.25 -1.87 25.36
CA PRO A 182 -3.05 -2.13 26.54
C PRO A 182 -2.79 -1.15 27.71
N GLY A 183 -3.84 -0.46 28.15
CA GLY A 183 -3.78 0.52 29.25
C GLY A 183 -3.62 1.96 28.79
N GLU A 184 -3.37 2.20 27.50
CA GLU A 184 -3.36 3.53 26.92
C GLU A 184 -4.79 4.10 26.82
N VAL A 185 -4.97 5.31 27.32
CA VAL A 185 -6.23 6.05 27.23
C VAL A 185 -6.20 6.89 25.98
N ILE A 186 -7.19 6.71 25.10
CA ILE A 186 -7.35 7.54 23.91
C ILE A 186 -8.25 8.72 24.30
N PRO A 187 -7.77 9.98 24.24
CA PRO A 187 -8.57 11.16 24.47
C PRO A 187 -9.74 11.27 23.48
N ASP A 188 -10.87 11.78 23.97
CA ASP A 188 -12.05 12.02 23.15
C ASP A 188 -11.72 12.91 21.95
N GLY A 189 -12.06 12.45 20.74
CA GLY A 189 -11.89 13.20 19.50
C GLY A 189 -10.50 13.19 18.87
N GLU A 190 -9.48 12.57 19.48
CA GLU A 190 -8.09 12.60 18.94
C GLU A 190 -7.95 11.86 17.60
N HIS A 191 -8.75 10.82 17.40
CA HIS A 191 -8.70 9.93 16.23
C HIS A 191 -10.02 9.86 15.46
N ASP A 192 -10.98 10.70 15.82
CA ASP A 192 -12.21 10.82 15.06
C ASP A 192 -11.91 11.48 13.71
N ARG A 193 -12.46 10.90 12.65
CA ARG A 193 -12.40 11.53 11.34
C ARG A 193 -13.21 12.83 11.43
N SER A 194 -12.52 13.97 11.38
CA SER A 194 -13.19 15.26 11.29
C SER A 194 -14.20 15.22 10.13
N PRO A 195 -15.44 15.70 10.30
CA PRO A 195 -16.43 15.78 9.22
C PRO A 195 -15.90 16.52 7.98
N ASN A 196 -14.88 17.36 8.17
CA ASN A 196 -14.12 18.00 7.11
C ASN A 196 -12.94 17.10 6.70
N GLY A 197 -13.25 15.97 6.07
CA GLY A 197 -12.30 14.99 5.54
C GLY A 197 -11.53 15.46 4.30
N ASP A 198 -11.03 16.70 4.29
CA ASP A 198 -10.20 17.25 3.21
C ASP A 198 -8.70 17.20 3.56
N ASN A 199 -8.28 16.27 4.42
CA ASN A 199 -6.86 16.02 4.71
C ASN A 199 -6.29 14.89 3.84
N VAL A 200 -6.53 14.97 2.53
CA VAL A 200 -5.50 14.55 1.59
C VAL A 200 -4.64 15.79 1.40
N ASN A 201 -3.33 15.68 1.58
CA ASN A 201 -2.34 16.71 1.25
C ASN A 201 -2.36 17.01 -0.27
N HIS A 202 -3.46 17.55 -0.77
CA HIS A 202 -3.60 18.17 -2.05
C HIS A 202 -3.24 19.63 -1.81
N PHE A 203 -1.94 19.94 -1.97
CA PHE A 203 -1.45 21.32 -2.02
C PHE A 203 -2.18 22.17 -3.08
N LEU A 204 -3.00 21.54 -3.92
CA LEU A 204 -3.81 22.15 -4.97
C LEU A 204 -5.16 21.39 -5.04
N PRO A 205 -6.32 22.07 -5.09
CA PRO A 205 -7.62 21.42 -5.21
C PRO A 205 -7.64 20.46 -6.41
N ALA A 206 -8.36 19.34 -6.31
CA ALA A 206 -8.38 18.27 -7.33
C ALA A 206 -8.67 18.80 -8.75
N SER A 207 -9.46 19.87 -8.86
CA SER A 207 -9.74 20.58 -10.11
C SER A 207 -8.50 21.23 -10.73
N LEU A 208 -7.60 21.80 -9.92
CA LEU A 208 -6.36 22.41 -10.36
C LEU A 208 -5.30 21.36 -10.72
N TYR A 209 -5.23 20.25 -9.97
CA TYR A 209 -4.35 19.12 -10.29
C TYR A 209 -4.67 18.53 -11.68
N MET A 210 -5.95 18.28 -11.95
CA MET A 210 -6.40 17.82 -13.26
C MET A 210 -6.09 18.83 -14.38
N LEU A 211 -6.24 20.13 -14.11
CA LEU A 211 -5.90 21.17 -15.09
C LEU A 211 -4.39 21.24 -15.37
N ILE A 212 -3.55 20.99 -14.38
CA ILE A 212 -2.09 20.96 -14.53
C ILE A 212 -1.64 19.70 -15.28
N CYS A 213 -2.08 18.52 -14.83
CA CYS A 213 -1.63 17.24 -15.38
C CYS A 213 -2.24 16.94 -16.75
N ILE A 214 -3.48 17.34 -17.02
CA ILE A 214 -4.19 17.05 -18.27
C ILE A 214 -4.33 18.31 -19.13
N GLY A 215 -4.67 19.45 -18.52
CA GLY A 215 -4.91 20.69 -19.25
C GLY A 215 -3.66 21.28 -19.89
N ILE A 216 -2.53 21.37 -19.17
CA ILE A 216 -1.30 21.98 -19.70
C ILE A 216 -0.73 21.19 -20.90
N PRO A 217 -0.61 19.85 -20.87
CA PRO A 217 -0.16 19.09 -22.04
C PRO A 217 -1.07 19.30 -23.25
N LEU A 218 -2.40 19.26 -23.07
CA LEU A 218 -3.34 19.49 -24.17
C LEU A 218 -3.20 20.89 -24.77
N ILE A 219 -3.18 21.94 -23.93
CA ILE A 219 -3.03 23.32 -24.40
C ILE A 219 -1.69 23.50 -25.13
N SER A 220 -0.60 22.91 -24.61
CA SER A 220 0.71 22.99 -25.26
C SER A 220 0.72 22.37 -26.66
N VAL A 221 0.10 21.20 -26.83
CA VAL A 221 -0.01 20.53 -28.14
C VAL A 221 -0.84 21.38 -29.10
N PHE A 222 -1.98 21.91 -28.65
CA PHE A 222 -2.82 22.78 -29.49
C PHE A 222 -2.09 24.07 -29.91
N CYS A 223 -1.36 24.72 -29.00
CA CYS A 223 -0.54 25.89 -29.33
C CYS A 223 0.54 25.55 -30.36
N ILE A 224 1.29 24.47 -30.17
CA ILE A 224 2.34 24.04 -31.10
C ILE A 224 1.74 23.68 -32.47
N CYS A 225 0.65 22.90 -32.51
CA CYS A 225 -0.05 22.57 -33.75
C CYS A 225 -0.57 23.81 -34.47
N SER A 226 -1.13 24.79 -33.75
CA SER A 226 -1.61 26.04 -34.34
C SER A 226 -0.47 26.86 -34.96
N CYS A 227 0.68 26.95 -34.28
CA CYS A 227 1.88 27.62 -34.78
C CYS A 227 2.40 26.95 -36.05
N VAL A 228 2.49 25.62 -36.08
CA VAL A 228 2.93 24.86 -37.26
C VAL A 228 1.97 25.08 -38.44
N VAL A 229 0.65 25.01 -38.23
CA VAL A 229 -0.35 25.24 -39.28
C VAL A 229 -0.27 26.67 -39.83
N CYS A 230 -0.13 27.68 -38.96
CA CYS A 230 0.06 29.08 -39.38
C CYS A 230 1.34 29.28 -40.19
N CYS A 231 2.45 28.67 -39.77
CA CYS A 231 3.73 28.69 -40.49
C CYS A 231 3.62 28.01 -41.86
N VAL A 232 2.95 26.85 -41.97
CA VAL A 232 2.75 26.14 -43.24
C VAL A 232 1.82 26.92 -44.19
N ARG A 233 0.74 27.51 -43.68
CA ARG A 233 -0.20 28.30 -44.52
C ARG A 233 0.44 29.58 -45.04
N SER A 234 1.20 30.29 -44.20
CA SER A 234 1.90 31.52 -44.61
C SER A 234 3.01 31.23 -45.62
N SER A 235 3.78 30.15 -45.43
CA SER A 235 4.80 29.73 -46.39
C SER A 235 4.20 29.24 -47.72
N LYS A 236 3.04 28.56 -47.70
CA LYS A 236 2.28 28.24 -48.93
C LYS A 236 1.83 29.51 -49.65
N LYS A 237 1.24 30.48 -48.95
CA LYS A 237 0.84 31.78 -49.53
C LYS A 237 2.04 32.51 -50.16
N LYS A 238 3.18 32.56 -49.45
CA LYS A 238 4.43 33.15 -49.98
C LYS A 238 4.96 32.39 -51.21
N LYS A 239 4.89 31.05 -51.24
CA LYS A 239 5.27 30.26 -52.41
C LYS A 239 4.35 30.52 -53.61
N THR A 240 3.03 30.63 -53.40
CA THR A 240 2.08 30.97 -54.48
C THR A 240 2.32 32.38 -55.00
N ALA A 241 2.55 33.37 -54.13
CA ALA A 241 2.88 34.73 -54.53
C ALA A 241 4.21 34.81 -55.33
N ARG A 242 5.25 34.08 -54.89
CA ARG A 242 6.52 33.99 -55.62
C ARG A 242 6.37 33.30 -56.99
N ARG A 243 5.56 32.24 -57.08
CA ARG A 243 5.26 31.57 -58.36
C ARG A 243 4.46 32.48 -59.31
N ALA A 244 3.50 33.23 -58.80
CA ALA A 244 2.74 34.21 -59.59
C ALA A 244 3.64 35.35 -60.10
N ALA A 245 4.53 35.88 -59.26
CA ALA A 245 5.50 36.90 -59.66
C ALA A 245 6.51 36.38 -60.71
N ALA A 246 6.97 35.14 -60.59
CA ALA A 246 7.88 34.53 -61.57
C ALA A 246 7.22 34.29 -62.94
N LEU A 247 5.92 33.97 -62.97
CA LEU A 247 5.15 33.84 -64.21
C LEU A 247 4.91 35.20 -64.90
N GLN A 248 4.73 36.29 -64.13
CA GLN A 248 4.63 37.64 -64.70
C GLN A 248 5.97 38.15 -65.25
N ALA A 249 7.09 37.83 -64.59
CA ALA A 249 8.42 38.19 -65.07
C ALA A 249 8.80 37.45 -66.38
N THR A 250 8.37 36.20 -66.55
CA THR A 250 8.59 35.43 -67.79
C THR A 250 7.65 35.85 -68.92
N ALA A 251 6.44 36.33 -68.62
CA ALA A 251 5.53 36.89 -69.62
C ALA A 251 5.90 38.33 -70.07
N GLY A 252 6.55 39.13 -69.20
CA GLY A 252 6.96 40.50 -69.49
C GLY A 252 8.29 40.66 -70.22
N GLY A 253 9.14 39.63 -70.25
CA GLY A 253 10.46 39.67 -70.92
C GLY A 253 10.45 39.33 -72.41
N GLY A 254 9.28 39.04 -72.99
CA GLY A 254 9.14 38.57 -74.38
C GLY A 254 8.76 39.64 -75.40
N ASN A 255 8.71 40.92 -75.05
CA ASN A 255 8.33 41.97 -75.99
C ASN A 255 9.23 43.19 -75.83
N VAL A 256 9.65 43.75 -76.97
CA VAL A 256 10.55 44.91 -77.15
C VAL A 256 12.05 44.56 -77.22
N GLN A 257 12.48 44.01 -78.36
CA GLN A 257 13.45 44.71 -79.20
C GLN A 257 13.42 44.17 -80.66
N SER A 258 12.37 44.57 -81.40
CA SER A 258 12.37 44.60 -82.86
C SER A 258 11.78 45.93 -83.30
N GLU A 259 12.61 46.90 -83.68
CA GLU A 259 12.32 47.81 -84.79
C GLU A 259 13.57 48.60 -85.21
N HIS A 260 13.66 48.77 -86.53
CA HIS A 260 14.68 49.44 -87.34
C HIS A 260 14.95 50.90 -86.89
N LYS A 261 16.12 51.51 -87.13
CA LYS A 261 16.76 51.74 -88.42
C LYS A 261 18.17 52.34 -88.22
#